data_AF-A0A956KLV5-F1
#
_entry.id   AF-A0A956KLV5-F1
#
_cell.length_a   1.000
_cell.length_b   1.000
_cell.length_c   1.000
_cell.angle_alpha   90.00
_cell.angle_beta   90.00
_cell.angle_gamma   90.00
#
_symmetry.space_group_name_H-M   'P 1'
#
loop_
_entity.id
_entity.type
_entity.pdbx_description
1 polymer ?
#
loop_
_entity_poly.entity_id
_entity_poly.type
_entity_poly.pdbx_seq_one_letter_code
_entity_poly.pdbx_strand_id
1 'polypeptide(L)'
;PVQPSQIGDQRLFWAAGAFTTLSVKPRKYLTLSGGIRYDYGKNDGRKIFVKQFDGHDRQGNSVRRQMDGVVSPRAAVVYASSNERVIIKAFYSRAFFSPTNWQRFSSAKNRQPGVDLDYETANNVEGSARVVVVAPKPTAHELVLRGSLYGTFYDNVHQLKKFEGDDQEKFYAYRTRVFGSQLTLEYRFGSGVDMYASYSYTRAKTSLNELGAKLEKTRYLAPHKGFIAVTINLMELLKNKIGVRGNRHQVAINLRANIVGPRTGFRDMLDNIDDQTIKIGGEDVNVDALRSDEIARARAYATLNGAITYSVDTGYGVFWVQLSGLNLLNFQYSDPIVRDTTSYAPALPQPGISGFGRIGFEF
;
A
#
# COMPACT_ATOMS: atom_id res chain seq x y z
N PRO A 1 -29.26 -29.35 -21.92
CA PRO A 1 -27.81 -29.46 -21.63
C PRO A 1 -27.52 -29.07 -20.17
N VAL A 2 -27.33 -30.08 -19.31
CA VAL A 2 -26.94 -29.88 -17.91
C VAL A 2 -25.52 -29.29 -17.91
N GLN A 3 -25.34 -28.09 -17.34
CA GLN A 3 -24.02 -27.50 -17.21
C GLN A 3 -23.20 -28.34 -16.22
N PRO A 4 -21.98 -28.76 -16.57
CA PRO A 4 -21.11 -29.45 -15.63
C PRO A 4 -20.79 -28.52 -14.46
N SER A 5 -21.18 -28.90 -13.24
CA SER A 5 -20.75 -28.23 -12.02
C SER A 5 -19.25 -28.50 -11.83
N GLN A 6 -18.42 -27.48 -11.94
CA GLN A 6 -16.98 -27.58 -11.67
C GLN A 6 -16.74 -27.33 -10.18
N ILE A 7 -16.44 -28.39 -9.41
CA ILE A 7 -15.97 -28.26 -8.04
C ILE A 7 -14.44 -28.38 -8.08
N GLY A 8 -13.74 -27.27 -7.85
CA GLY A 8 -12.30 -27.26 -7.69
C GLY A 8 -11.94 -27.45 -6.21
N ASP A 9 -11.24 -28.53 -5.87
CA ASP A 9 -10.56 -28.68 -4.57
C ASP A 9 -9.12 -28.18 -4.74
N GLN A 10 -8.80 -27.07 -4.07
CA GLN A 10 -7.48 -26.44 -4.10
C GLN A 10 -6.82 -26.64 -2.74
N ARG A 11 -5.70 -27.36 -2.69
CA ARG A 11 -4.97 -27.58 -1.44
C ARG A 11 -3.53 -27.10 -1.58
N LEU A 12 -3.14 -26.17 -0.71
CA LEU A 12 -1.72 -25.92 -0.43
C LEU A 12 -1.19 -27.13 0.34
N PHE A 13 -0.23 -27.87 -0.24
CA PHE A 13 0.22 -29.12 0.38
C PHE A 13 1.30 -28.86 1.43
N TRP A 14 2.25 -27.96 1.13
CA TRP A 14 3.25 -27.46 2.09
C TRP A 14 4.07 -26.32 1.47
N ALA A 15 4.58 -25.45 2.35
CA ALA A 15 5.60 -24.46 2.04
C ALA A 15 6.71 -24.58 3.09
N ALA A 16 7.96 -24.50 2.67
CA ALA A 16 9.12 -24.51 3.56
C ALA A 16 10.03 -23.35 3.21
N GLY A 17 10.63 -22.73 4.21
CA GLY A 17 11.58 -21.65 4.02
C GLY A 17 12.70 -21.72 5.04
N ALA A 18 13.92 -21.44 4.60
CA ALA A 18 15.09 -21.28 5.46
C ALA A 18 15.64 -19.86 5.27
N PHE A 19 16.04 -19.21 6.37
CA PHE A 19 16.63 -17.88 6.30
C PHE A 19 17.82 -17.75 7.23
N THR A 20 18.75 -16.90 6.85
CA THR A 20 19.83 -16.45 7.71
C THR A 20 20.08 -14.96 7.51
N THR A 21 20.51 -14.29 8.58
CA THR A 21 20.88 -12.88 8.55
C THR A 21 22.15 -12.67 9.35
N LEU A 22 23.05 -11.84 8.84
CA LEU A 22 24.27 -11.42 9.50
C LEU A 22 24.29 -9.90 9.62
N SER A 23 24.67 -9.38 10.77
CA SER A 23 24.90 -7.95 10.98
C SER A 23 26.26 -7.75 11.62
N VAL A 24 27.10 -6.93 11.00
CA VAL A 24 28.46 -6.63 11.45
C VAL A 24 28.65 -5.13 11.58
N LYS A 25 29.43 -4.71 12.59
CA LYS A 25 29.81 -3.31 12.81
C LYS A 25 31.32 -3.16 12.59
N PRO A 26 31.79 -3.05 11.33
CA PRO A 26 33.23 -2.95 11.05
C PRO A 26 33.84 -1.66 11.60
N ARG A 27 33.02 -0.63 11.85
CA ARG A 27 33.42 0.62 12.51
C ARG A 27 32.31 1.08 13.45
N LYS A 28 32.65 1.92 14.43
CA LYS A 28 31.71 2.47 15.44
C LYS A 28 30.44 3.08 14.82
N TYR A 29 30.57 3.74 13.67
CA TYR A 29 29.50 4.49 13.01
C TYR A 29 28.91 3.78 11.79
N LEU A 30 29.34 2.55 11.49
CA LEU A 30 28.95 1.83 10.27
C LEU A 30 28.47 0.43 10.62
N THR A 31 27.24 0.12 10.23
CA THR A 31 26.66 -1.23 10.32
C THR A 31 26.40 -1.75 8.92
N LEU A 32 26.88 -2.95 8.63
CA LEU A 32 26.55 -3.70 7.43
C LEU A 32 25.66 -4.86 7.85
N SER A 33 24.54 -5.05 7.16
CA SER A 33 23.68 -6.21 7.38
C SER A 33 23.36 -6.89 6.07
N GLY A 34 23.36 -8.21 6.08
CA GLY A 34 23.02 -9.05 4.94
C GLY A 34 22.08 -10.16 5.38
N GLY A 35 21.39 -10.75 4.43
CA GLY A 35 20.60 -11.94 4.68
C GLY A 35 20.18 -12.60 3.40
N ILE A 36 19.87 -13.87 3.49
CA ILE A 36 19.36 -14.66 2.40
C ILE A 36 18.23 -15.53 2.94
N ARG A 37 17.15 -15.61 2.19
CA ARG A 37 16.06 -16.52 2.43
C ARG A 37 15.84 -17.37 1.19
N TYR A 38 15.69 -18.67 1.38
CA TYR A 38 15.25 -19.58 0.34
C TYR A 38 13.87 -20.09 0.72
N ASP A 39 12.92 -19.95 -0.18
CA ASP A 39 11.57 -20.48 -0.03
C ASP A 39 11.29 -21.50 -1.11
N TYR A 40 10.57 -22.54 -0.73
CA TYR A 40 10.10 -23.60 -1.60
C TYR A 40 8.61 -23.83 -1.36
N GLY A 41 7.83 -23.90 -2.43
CA GLY A 41 6.40 -24.19 -2.37
C GLY A 41 6.02 -25.34 -3.29
N LYS A 42 5.10 -26.19 -2.82
CA LYS A 42 4.43 -27.19 -3.65
C LYS A 42 2.92 -26.96 -3.65
N ASN A 43 2.38 -26.71 -4.84
CA ASN A 43 0.95 -26.51 -5.05
C ASN A 43 0.37 -27.68 -5.87
N ASP A 44 -0.70 -28.29 -5.36
CA ASP A 44 -1.44 -29.36 -6.03
C ASP A 44 -2.89 -28.88 -6.29
N GLY A 45 -3.27 -28.76 -7.55
CA GLY A 45 -4.64 -28.44 -7.96
C GLY A 45 -5.36 -29.68 -8.48
N ARG A 46 -6.53 -30.02 -7.90
CA ARG A 46 -7.40 -31.07 -8.44
C ARG A 46 -8.60 -30.44 -9.14
N LYS A 47 -8.72 -30.71 -10.44
CA LYS A 47 -9.98 -30.44 -11.17
C LYS A 47 -10.73 -31.75 -11.32
N ILE A 48 -11.93 -31.80 -10.73
CA ILE A 48 -12.89 -32.88 -10.92
C ILE A 48 -13.85 -32.40 -12.01
N PHE A 49 -13.83 -33.07 -13.16
CA PHE A 49 -14.81 -32.83 -14.22
C PHE A 49 -15.88 -33.93 -14.13
N VAL A 50 -17.13 -33.54 -13.90
CA VAL A 50 -18.28 -34.42 -14.10
C VAL A 50 -18.83 -34.14 -15.49
N LYS A 51 -18.58 -35.03 -16.45
CA LYS A 51 -19.23 -34.99 -17.76
C LYS A 51 -20.32 -36.06 -17.77
N GLN A 52 -21.59 -35.64 -17.91
CA GLN A 52 -22.68 -36.53 -18.31
C GLN A 52 -22.60 -36.73 -19.83
N PHE A 53 -22.26 -37.95 -20.24
CA PHE A 53 -22.46 -38.43 -21.61
C PHE A 53 -23.23 -39.75 -21.50
N ASP A 54 -24.37 -39.86 -22.19
CA ASP A 54 -25.16 -41.08 -22.35
C ASP A 54 -25.45 -41.87 -21.06
N GLY A 55 -25.95 -41.19 -20.01
CA GLY A 55 -26.41 -41.86 -18.79
C GLY A 55 -25.31 -42.43 -17.89
N HIS A 56 -24.03 -42.20 -18.20
CA HIS A 56 -22.89 -42.62 -17.38
C HIS A 56 -22.04 -41.41 -16.93
N ASP A 57 -21.87 -41.25 -15.62
CA ASP A 57 -20.98 -40.25 -15.04
C ASP A 57 -19.52 -40.66 -15.24
N ARG A 58 -18.81 -39.96 -16.15
CA ARG A 58 -17.35 -40.07 -16.23
C ARG A 58 -16.72 -38.95 -15.41
N GLN A 59 -16.19 -39.30 -14.24
CA GLN A 59 -15.34 -38.42 -13.44
C GLN A 59 -13.92 -38.44 -14.00
N GLY A 60 -13.49 -37.31 -14.58
CA GLY A 60 -12.10 -37.09 -14.95
C GLY A 60 -11.37 -36.33 -13.85
N ASN A 61 -10.32 -36.92 -13.26
CA ASN A 61 -9.47 -36.26 -12.29
C ASN A 61 -8.16 -35.82 -12.96
N SER A 62 -7.94 -34.51 -13.12
CA SER A 62 -6.61 -33.99 -13.45
C SER A 62 -5.96 -33.40 -12.19
N VAL A 63 -4.86 -34.00 -11.75
CA VAL A 63 -4.00 -33.47 -10.68
C VAL A 63 -2.85 -32.71 -11.34
N ARG A 64 -2.72 -31.41 -11.07
CA ARG A 64 -1.59 -30.61 -11.52
C ARG A 64 -0.70 -30.27 -10.33
N ARG A 65 0.59 -30.51 -10.46
CA ARG A 65 1.60 -30.26 -9.42
C ARG A 65 2.61 -29.25 -9.94
N GLN A 66 2.89 -28.22 -9.15
CA GLN A 66 3.96 -27.28 -9.45
C GLN A 66 4.87 -27.17 -8.22
N MET A 67 6.18 -27.24 -8.46
CA MET A 67 7.24 -27.10 -7.47
C MET A 67 8.09 -25.92 -7.87
N ASP A 68 8.15 -24.91 -7.02
CA ASP A 68 8.93 -23.71 -7.31
C ASP A 68 9.80 -23.35 -6.09
N GLY A 69 11.01 -22.87 -6.35
CA GLY A 69 11.95 -22.41 -5.33
C GLY A 69 12.51 -21.04 -5.69
N VAL A 70 12.72 -20.18 -4.70
CA VAL A 70 13.14 -18.79 -4.90
C VAL A 70 14.07 -18.30 -3.81
N VAL A 71 15.08 -17.54 -4.23
CA VAL A 71 16.10 -16.95 -3.35
C VAL A 71 15.86 -15.44 -3.22
N SER A 72 15.79 -14.96 -1.98
CA SER A 72 15.49 -13.59 -1.61
C SER A 72 16.66 -12.99 -0.80
N PRO A 73 17.69 -12.44 -1.46
CA PRO A 73 18.77 -11.73 -0.78
C PRO A 73 18.31 -10.37 -0.24
N ARG A 74 18.97 -9.91 0.81
CA ARG A 74 18.88 -8.55 1.34
C ARG A 74 20.26 -8.05 1.75
N ALA A 75 20.48 -6.76 1.59
CA ALA A 75 21.67 -6.06 2.06
C ALA A 75 21.29 -4.66 2.55
N ALA A 76 21.91 -4.19 3.63
CA ALA A 76 21.78 -2.82 4.09
C ALA A 76 23.10 -2.29 4.63
N VAL A 77 23.32 -1.00 4.40
CA VAL A 77 24.42 -0.21 4.96
C VAL A 77 23.80 0.91 5.77
N VAL A 78 24.18 1.03 7.03
CA VAL A 78 23.70 2.08 7.93
C VAL A 78 24.90 2.84 8.47
N TYR A 79 24.94 4.14 8.23
CA TYR A 79 25.81 5.07 8.90
C TYR A 79 25.04 5.78 10.02
N ALA A 80 25.61 5.85 11.22
CA ALA A 80 25.05 6.61 12.34
C ALA A 80 26.16 7.43 12.99
N SER A 81 25.97 8.75 13.10
CA SER A 81 26.92 9.63 13.80
C SER A 81 27.06 9.22 15.27
N SER A 82 28.12 9.69 15.94
CA SER A 82 28.42 9.34 17.34
C SER A 82 27.30 9.68 18.34
N ASN A 83 26.50 10.70 18.03
CA ASN A 83 25.36 11.16 18.81
C ASN A 83 24.01 10.77 18.17
N GLU A 84 24.02 9.92 17.14
CA GLU A 84 22.86 9.43 16.39
C GLU A 84 21.92 10.53 15.86
N ARG A 85 22.42 11.77 15.78
CA ARG A 85 21.70 12.89 15.19
C ARG A 85 21.60 12.78 13.69
N VAL A 86 22.53 12.09 13.04
CA VAL A 86 22.48 11.79 11.61
C VAL A 86 22.54 10.29 11.45
N ILE A 87 21.50 9.72 10.84
CA ILE A 87 21.45 8.32 10.44
C ILE A 87 21.15 8.28 8.95
N ILE A 88 21.96 7.59 8.18
CA ILE A 88 21.77 7.37 6.74
C ILE A 88 21.74 5.88 6.51
N LYS A 89 20.77 5.40 5.75
CA LYS A 89 20.60 3.98 5.44
C LYS A 89 20.39 3.80 3.95
N ALA A 90 21.14 2.88 3.35
CA ALA A 90 20.86 2.33 2.03
C ALA A 90 20.49 0.85 2.18
N PHE A 91 19.49 0.39 1.45
CA PHE A 91 18.98 -0.97 1.54
C PHE A 91 18.60 -1.49 0.16
N TYR A 92 18.96 -2.75 -0.09
CA TYR A 92 18.47 -3.55 -1.19
C TYR A 92 17.80 -4.80 -0.64
N SER A 93 16.71 -5.20 -1.26
CA SER A 93 16.15 -6.54 -1.05
C SER A 93 15.48 -7.06 -2.29
N ARG A 94 15.44 -8.38 -2.39
CA ARG A 94 14.53 -9.09 -3.28
C ARG A 94 13.48 -9.77 -2.43
N ALA A 95 12.23 -9.62 -2.82
CA ALA A 95 11.10 -10.39 -2.34
C ALA A 95 10.43 -11.09 -3.53
N PHE A 96 9.51 -11.99 -3.23
CA PHE A 96 8.70 -12.66 -4.24
C PHE A 96 7.27 -12.82 -3.77
N PHE A 97 6.38 -13.06 -4.72
CA PHE A 97 5.00 -13.41 -4.50
C PHE A 97 4.66 -14.66 -5.30
N SER A 98 4.16 -15.69 -4.62
CA SER A 98 3.65 -16.90 -5.29
C SER A 98 2.32 -16.58 -5.96
N PRO A 99 2.14 -16.93 -7.25
CA PRO A 99 0.83 -16.84 -7.86
C PRO A 99 -0.18 -17.61 -7.01
N THR A 100 -1.29 -16.94 -6.71
CA THR A 100 -2.36 -17.51 -5.90
C THR A 100 -2.93 -18.76 -6.57
N ASN A 101 -3.52 -19.66 -5.78
CA ASN A 101 -4.22 -20.84 -6.35
C ASN A 101 -5.35 -20.43 -7.31
N TRP A 102 -5.95 -19.26 -7.09
CA TRP A 102 -6.93 -18.69 -8.03
C TRP A 102 -6.29 -18.36 -9.39
N GLN A 103 -5.09 -17.76 -9.41
CA GLN A 103 -4.36 -17.50 -10.66
C GLN A 103 -3.94 -18.81 -11.36
N ARG A 104 -3.46 -19.80 -10.60
CA ARG A 104 -2.97 -21.08 -11.13
C ARG A 104 -4.06 -22.05 -11.58
N PHE A 105 -5.19 -22.08 -10.87
CA PHE A 105 -6.18 -23.15 -10.99
C PHE A 105 -7.63 -22.66 -11.17
N SER A 106 -7.85 -21.38 -11.51
CA SER A 106 -9.20 -20.82 -11.72
C SER A 106 -10.15 -21.80 -12.42
N SER A 107 -11.34 -21.96 -11.86
CA SER A 107 -12.48 -22.70 -12.41
C SER A 107 -13.59 -21.76 -12.90
N ALA A 108 -13.36 -20.45 -12.90
CA ALA A 108 -14.34 -19.49 -13.41
C ALA A 108 -14.57 -19.72 -14.91
N LYS A 109 -15.83 -19.71 -15.34
CA LYS A 109 -16.29 -20.09 -16.69
C LYS A 109 -15.55 -19.40 -17.83
N ASN A 110 -15.17 -18.14 -17.63
CA ASN A 110 -14.55 -17.28 -18.64
C ASN A 110 -13.06 -17.05 -18.37
N ARG A 111 -12.38 -17.94 -17.64
CA ARG A 111 -10.97 -17.76 -17.28
C ARG A 111 -10.15 -18.99 -17.58
N GLN A 112 -9.04 -18.80 -18.29
CA GLN A 112 -8.07 -19.85 -18.51
C GLN A 112 -7.08 -19.87 -17.32
N PRO A 113 -6.88 -21.04 -16.66
CA PRO A 113 -5.88 -21.16 -15.60
C PRO A 113 -4.46 -20.94 -16.14
N GLY A 114 -3.64 -20.15 -15.44
CA GLY A 114 -2.23 -19.96 -15.75
C GLY A 114 -1.38 -21.04 -15.08
N VAL A 115 -1.16 -22.16 -15.75
CA VAL A 115 -0.61 -23.37 -15.11
C VAL A 115 0.91 -23.31 -14.93
N ASP A 116 1.58 -22.45 -15.70
CA ASP A 116 3.03 -22.27 -15.67
C ASP A 116 3.38 -20.82 -15.27
N LEU A 117 2.67 -20.26 -14.28
CA LEU A 117 2.96 -18.92 -13.78
C LEU A 117 4.17 -18.96 -12.84
N ASP A 118 5.21 -18.25 -13.23
CA ASP A 118 6.40 -17.98 -12.42
C ASP A 118 6.08 -17.14 -11.17
N TYR A 119 7.00 -17.09 -10.22
CA TYR A 119 6.92 -16.12 -9.13
C TYR A 119 6.96 -14.68 -9.65
N GLU A 120 6.11 -13.82 -9.08
CA GLU A 120 6.36 -12.38 -9.17
C GLU A 120 7.57 -12.08 -8.29
N THR A 121 8.52 -11.26 -8.77
CA THR A 121 9.68 -10.89 -7.96
C THR A 121 9.77 -9.38 -7.84
N ALA A 122 10.06 -8.90 -6.63
CA ALA A 122 10.18 -7.48 -6.33
C ALA A 122 11.61 -7.17 -5.88
N ASN A 123 12.34 -6.41 -6.68
CA ASN A 123 13.67 -5.91 -6.35
C ASN A 123 13.53 -4.48 -5.82
N ASN A 124 13.70 -4.29 -4.52
CA ASN A 124 13.59 -3.01 -3.85
C ASN A 124 14.96 -2.40 -3.56
N VAL A 125 15.11 -1.13 -3.88
CA VAL A 125 16.24 -0.28 -3.50
C VAL A 125 15.69 0.93 -2.77
N GLU A 126 16.25 1.26 -1.60
CA GLU A 126 15.82 2.40 -0.79
C GLU A 126 17.03 3.11 -0.17
N GLY A 127 17.03 4.44 -0.26
CA GLY A 127 17.89 5.32 0.51
C GLY A 127 17.05 6.13 1.49
N SER A 128 17.46 6.18 2.76
CA SER A 128 16.77 6.94 3.79
C SER A 128 17.75 7.70 4.68
N ALA A 129 17.28 8.82 5.23
CA ALA A 129 18.04 9.64 6.16
C ALA A 129 17.15 10.12 7.30
N ARG A 130 17.73 10.20 8.50
CA ARG A 130 17.17 10.87 9.67
C ARG A 130 18.17 11.90 10.16
N VAL A 131 17.71 13.14 10.33
CA VAL A 131 18.51 14.24 10.87
C VAL A 131 17.79 14.85 12.07
N VAL A 132 18.50 15.04 13.18
CA VAL A 132 18.01 15.67 14.40
C VAL A 132 18.81 16.93 14.66
N VAL A 133 18.13 18.07 14.69
CA VAL A 133 18.69 19.36 15.05
C VAL A 133 18.09 19.78 16.38
N VAL A 134 18.95 19.98 17.39
CA VAL A 134 18.54 20.39 18.73
C VAL A 134 19.08 21.79 18.98
N ALA A 135 18.19 22.74 19.28
CA ALA A 135 18.59 24.09 19.66
C ALA A 135 19.30 24.07 21.03
N PRO A 136 20.30 24.93 21.25
CA PRO A 136 20.90 25.11 22.57
C PRO A 136 19.85 25.54 23.61
N LYS A 137 20.06 25.17 24.88
CA LYS A 137 19.27 25.72 25.99
C LYS A 137 19.40 27.26 25.99
N PRO A 138 18.33 28.01 26.33
CA PRO A 138 17.16 27.60 27.10
C PRO A 138 15.92 27.15 26.30
N THR A 139 15.92 27.27 24.97
CA THR A 139 14.69 27.11 24.18
C THR A 139 14.30 25.66 23.89
N ALA A 140 15.26 24.73 23.98
CA ALA A 140 15.06 23.27 23.89
C ALA A 140 14.21 22.79 22.69
N HIS A 141 14.22 23.53 21.57
CA HIS A 141 13.54 23.12 20.35
C HIS A 141 14.24 21.91 19.71
N GLU A 142 13.45 20.96 19.21
CA GLU A 142 13.96 19.80 18.47
C GLU A 142 13.29 19.74 17.10
N LEU A 143 14.10 19.66 16.04
CA LEU A 143 13.66 19.38 14.69
C LEU A 143 14.15 17.99 14.27
N VAL A 144 13.22 17.12 13.89
CA VAL A 144 13.49 15.79 13.34
C VAL A 144 13.02 15.75 11.88
N LEU A 145 13.97 15.51 10.98
CA LEU A 145 13.72 15.29 9.56
C LEU A 145 13.93 13.81 9.27
N ARG A 146 12.95 13.15 8.63
CA ARG A 146 13.09 11.79 8.10
C ARG A 146 12.72 11.79 6.64
N GLY A 147 13.60 11.30 5.77
CA GLY A 147 13.34 11.20 4.34
C GLY A 147 13.69 9.82 3.81
N SER A 148 12.95 9.35 2.82
CA SER A 148 13.31 8.17 2.03
C SER A 148 13.00 8.37 0.55
N LEU A 149 13.84 7.78 -0.30
CA LEU A 149 13.65 7.60 -1.73
C LEU A 149 13.72 6.11 -2.02
N TYR A 150 12.74 5.57 -2.74
CA TYR A 150 12.70 4.15 -3.06
C TYR A 150 12.36 3.89 -4.51
N GLY A 151 12.85 2.76 -4.99
CA GLY A 151 12.55 2.18 -6.29
C GLY A 151 12.34 0.69 -6.14
N THR A 152 11.21 0.18 -6.63
CA THR A 152 10.89 -1.24 -6.66
C THR A 152 10.65 -1.68 -8.10
N PHE A 153 11.37 -2.70 -8.53
CA PHE A 153 11.25 -3.30 -9.85
C PHE A 153 10.59 -4.67 -9.68
N TYR A 154 9.35 -4.75 -10.13
CA TYR A 154 8.57 -5.97 -10.18
C TYR A 154 8.72 -6.63 -11.55
N ASP A 155 9.05 -7.91 -11.53
CA ASP A 155 9.05 -8.79 -12.70
C ASP A 155 7.98 -9.87 -12.52
N ASN A 156 7.41 -10.31 -13.64
CA ASN A 156 6.37 -11.34 -13.70
C ASN A 156 5.10 -11.01 -12.90
N VAL A 157 4.67 -9.75 -12.87
CA VAL A 157 3.39 -9.36 -12.26
C VAL A 157 2.26 -9.94 -13.09
N HIS A 158 1.42 -10.79 -12.49
CA HIS A 158 0.37 -11.51 -13.20
C HIS A 158 -0.93 -10.71 -13.23
N GLN A 159 -1.33 -10.26 -14.42
CA GLN A 159 -2.61 -9.56 -14.61
C GLN A 159 -3.52 -10.31 -15.58
N LEU A 160 -4.82 -10.25 -15.33
CA LEU A 160 -5.83 -10.75 -16.26
C LEU A 160 -5.97 -9.82 -17.46
N LYS A 161 -6.01 -10.41 -18.66
CA LYS A 161 -6.32 -9.71 -19.90
C LYS A 161 -7.30 -10.55 -20.73
N LYS A 162 -8.33 -9.88 -21.25
CA LYS A 162 -9.24 -10.40 -22.29
C LYS A 162 -8.75 -9.93 -23.65
N PHE A 163 -8.73 -10.79 -24.66
CA PHE A 163 -8.43 -10.40 -26.05
C PHE A 163 -9.72 -10.22 -26.84
N GLU A 164 -9.65 -9.38 -27.87
CA GLU A 164 -10.74 -9.20 -28.81
C GLU A 164 -11.04 -10.52 -29.53
N GLY A 165 -12.30 -10.95 -29.51
CA GLY A 165 -12.74 -12.22 -30.08
C GLY A 165 -12.57 -13.45 -29.16
N ASP A 166 -11.98 -13.31 -27.98
CA ASP A 166 -11.89 -14.40 -26.98
C ASP A 166 -12.86 -14.12 -25.82
N ASP A 167 -13.73 -15.07 -25.50
CA ASP A 167 -14.60 -15.00 -24.32
C ASP A 167 -13.85 -15.31 -23.03
N GLN A 168 -12.59 -15.73 -23.12
CA GLN A 168 -11.76 -16.09 -21.97
C GLN A 168 -10.72 -15.02 -21.62
N GLU A 169 -10.54 -14.80 -20.32
CA GLU A 169 -9.46 -14.02 -19.75
C GLU A 169 -8.26 -14.94 -19.45
N LYS A 170 -7.04 -14.47 -19.73
CA LYS A 170 -5.80 -15.21 -19.43
C LYS A 170 -4.84 -14.34 -18.64
N PHE A 171 -3.98 -14.99 -17.85
CA PHE A 171 -2.92 -14.31 -17.09
C PHE A 171 -1.69 -14.05 -17.95
N TYR A 172 -1.16 -12.84 -17.87
CA TYR A 172 0.09 -12.44 -18.51
C TYR A 172 1.06 -11.87 -17.48
N ALA A 173 2.35 -12.09 -17.74
CA ALA A 173 3.44 -11.53 -16.98
C ALA A 173 3.74 -10.09 -17.44
N TYR A 174 3.78 -9.17 -16.49
CA TYR A 174 4.14 -7.77 -16.72
C TYR A 174 5.40 -7.41 -15.93
N ARG A 175 6.08 -6.35 -16.37
CA ARG A 175 7.10 -5.66 -15.57
C ARG A 175 6.51 -4.37 -15.04
N THR A 176 6.65 -4.12 -13.75
CA THR A 176 6.20 -2.88 -13.11
C THR A 176 7.36 -2.22 -12.39
N ARG A 177 7.54 -0.93 -12.59
CA ARG A 177 8.52 -0.12 -11.86
C ARG A 177 7.77 0.87 -10.99
N VAL A 178 8.06 0.88 -9.70
CA VAL A 178 7.47 1.80 -8.72
C VAL A 178 8.58 2.65 -8.15
N PHE A 179 8.43 3.97 -8.21
CA PHE A 179 9.36 4.91 -7.58
C PHE A 179 8.60 5.80 -6.64
N GLY A 180 9.25 6.24 -5.57
CA GLY A 180 8.60 7.17 -4.66
C GLY A 180 9.55 7.83 -3.69
N SER A 181 8.98 8.78 -2.96
CA SER A 181 9.64 9.50 -1.90
C SER A 181 8.71 9.66 -0.71
N GLN A 182 9.28 9.68 0.49
CA GLN A 182 8.59 10.05 1.70
C GLN A 182 9.42 11.06 2.47
N LEU A 183 8.78 12.07 3.02
CA LEU A 183 9.40 13.06 3.90
C LEU A 183 8.51 13.23 5.12
N THR A 184 9.11 13.26 6.30
CA THR A 184 8.45 13.58 7.56
C THR A 184 9.27 14.62 8.29
N LEU A 185 8.60 15.68 8.71
CA LEU A 185 9.11 16.77 9.52
C LEU A 185 8.40 16.68 10.87
N GLU A 186 9.16 16.64 11.96
CA GLU A 186 8.63 16.78 13.33
C GLU A 186 9.36 17.96 13.97
N TYR A 187 8.62 18.89 14.52
CA TYR A 187 9.18 20.05 15.21
C TYR A 187 8.53 20.18 16.58
N ARG A 188 9.33 20.03 17.63
CA ARG A 188 8.91 20.12 19.02
C ARG A 188 9.34 21.47 19.58
N PHE A 189 8.37 22.25 20.02
CA PHE A 189 8.62 23.45 20.78
C PHE A 189 8.83 23.10 22.25
N GLY A 190 9.77 23.77 22.92
CA GLY A 190 9.97 23.60 24.37
C GLY A 190 8.72 23.90 25.21
N SER A 191 7.73 24.60 24.65
CA SER A 191 6.42 24.92 25.24
C SER A 191 5.35 23.83 25.06
N GLY A 192 5.76 22.58 24.80
CA GLY A 192 4.86 21.43 24.67
C GLY A 192 4.03 21.34 23.39
N VAL A 193 4.32 22.17 22.37
CA VAL A 193 3.67 22.14 21.04
C VAL A 193 4.49 21.29 20.07
N ASP A 194 3.83 20.37 19.35
CA ASP A 194 4.50 19.43 18.44
C ASP A 194 3.95 19.50 17.00
N MET A 195 4.64 20.14 16.08
CA MET A 195 4.20 20.16 14.68
C MET A 195 4.71 18.92 13.93
N TYR A 196 3.84 18.33 13.11
CA TYR A 196 4.20 17.23 12.22
C TYR A 196 3.79 17.57 10.78
N ALA A 197 4.62 17.24 9.81
CA ALA A 197 4.26 17.29 8.40
C ALA A 197 4.80 16.06 7.71
N SER A 198 3.97 15.44 6.88
CA SER A 198 4.36 14.27 6.10
C SER A 198 4.02 14.47 4.63
N TYR A 199 4.88 13.97 3.77
CA TYR A 199 4.67 14.00 2.34
C TYR A 199 5.02 12.63 1.79
N SER A 200 4.15 12.09 0.94
CA SER A 200 4.44 10.86 0.21
C SER A 200 4.10 11.01 -1.26
N TYR A 201 5.03 10.56 -2.09
CA TYR A 201 4.89 10.46 -3.52
C TYR A 201 5.22 9.05 -3.95
N THR A 202 4.44 8.54 -4.88
CA THR A 202 4.63 7.22 -5.47
C THR A 202 4.18 7.31 -6.92
N ARG A 203 4.92 6.71 -7.83
CA ARG A 203 4.57 6.58 -9.23
C ARG A 203 4.90 5.17 -9.66
N ALA A 204 3.92 4.47 -10.19
CA ALA A 204 4.13 3.18 -10.81
C ALA A 204 3.99 3.27 -12.33
N LYS A 205 4.82 2.52 -13.06
CA LYS A 205 4.76 2.33 -14.51
C LYS A 205 4.80 0.83 -14.81
N THR A 206 3.82 0.32 -15.54
CA THR A 206 3.74 -1.10 -15.95
C THR A 206 3.90 -1.23 -17.47
N SER A 207 4.66 -2.24 -17.91
CA SER A 207 4.89 -2.61 -19.32
C SER A 207 4.72 -4.12 -19.50
N LEU A 208 4.20 -4.56 -20.64
CA LEU A 208 4.02 -5.98 -20.96
C LEU A 208 5.38 -6.67 -21.22
N ASN A 209 5.55 -7.90 -20.73
CA ASN A 209 6.77 -8.69 -20.90
C ASN A 209 6.60 -9.68 -22.06
N GLU A 210 6.41 -9.20 -23.30
CA GLU A 210 6.38 -10.07 -24.49
C GLU A 210 7.68 -9.94 -25.28
N LEU A 211 8.38 -11.07 -25.44
CA LEU A 211 9.49 -11.24 -26.40
C LEU A 211 8.97 -10.98 -27.82
N GLY A 212 9.16 -9.76 -28.32
CA GLY A 212 9.04 -9.45 -29.76
C GLY A 212 7.82 -8.66 -30.22
N ALA A 213 6.83 -8.37 -29.36
CA ALA A 213 5.71 -7.51 -29.73
C ALA A 213 5.92 -6.09 -29.18
N LYS A 214 6.14 -5.12 -30.08
CA LYS A 214 6.19 -3.67 -29.81
C LYS A 214 4.81 -3.14 -29.35
N LEU A 215 4.38 -3.49 -28.14
CA LEU A 215 3.25 -2.86 -27.47
C LEU A 215 3.68 -2.49 -26.05
N GLU A 216 4.49 -1.43 -25.94
CA GLU A 216 4.74 -0.74 -24.68
C GLU A 216 3.47 0.01 -24.22
N LYS A 217 2.40 -0.72 -23.87
CA LYS A 217 1.25 -0.10 -23.18
C LYS A 217 1.67 0.24 -21.76
N THR A 218 2.11 1.49 -21.58
CA THR A 218 2.50 2.07 -20.30
C THR A 218 1.25 2.31 -19.45
N ARG A 219 1.09 1.57 -18.35
CA ARG A 219 0.02 1.86 -17.36
C ARG A 219 0.60 2.56 -16.15
N TYR A 220 0.06 3.73 -15.80
CA TYR A 220 0.44 4.48 -14.61
C TYR A 220 -0.51 4.16 -13.46
N LEU A 221 -0.04 3.47 -12.42
CA LEU A 221 -0.82 3.32 -11.19
C LEU A 221 -0.47 4.49 -10.27
N ALA A 222 -1.43 5.43 -10.22
CA ALA A 222 -1.69 6.47 -9.22
C ALA A 222 -0.50 7.20 -8.55
N PRO A 223 -0.44 8.55 -8.64
CA PRO A 223 0.40 9.35 -7.76
C PRO A 223 -0.35 10.23 -6.74
N HIS A 224 0.41 10.61 -5.70
CA HIS A 224 0.19 11.66 -4.68
C HIS A 224 -0.66 11.32 -3.44
N LYS A 225 -0.02 11.34 -2.27
CA LYS A 225 -0.67 11.56 -0.96
C LYS A 225 0.22 12.49 -0.12
N GLY A 226 -0.05 13.80 -0.17
CA GLY A 226 0.48 14.74 0.81
C GLY A 226 -0.32 14.62 2.10
N PHE A 227 0.34 14.75 3.25
CA PHE A 227 -0.38 14.72 4.53
C PHE A 227 0.25 15.69 5.54
N ILE A 228 -0.35 16.86 5.73
CA ILE A 228 0.18 17.86 6.66
C ILE A 228 -0.54 17.76 8.02
N ALA A 229 0.02 16.95 8.90
CA ALA A 229 -0.49 16.70 10.24
C ALA A 229 -0.13 17.80 11.27
N VAL A 230 -0.70 19.00 11.21
CA VAL A 230 -0.36 20.03 12.21
C VAL A 230 -0.98 19.73 13.58
N THR A 231 -0.41 18.79 14.33
CA THR A 231 -0.85 18.40 15.68
C THR A 231 -0.46 19.48 16.70
N ILE A 232 -1.26 20.53 16.87
CA ILE A 232 -0.94 21.54 17.89
C ILE A 232 -1.30 21.02 19.29
N ASN A 233 -0.49 20.14 19.87
CA ASN A 233 -0.60 19.73 21.26
C ASN A 233 -0.39 20.96 22.16
N LEU A 234 -1.44 21.62 22.62
CA LEU A 234 -1.33 22.69 23.62
C LEU A 234 -1.33 22.07 25.03
N MET A 235 -0.31 21.28 25.38
CA MET A 235 -0.26 20.61 26.68
C MET A 235 -0.02 21.55 27.88
N GLU A 236 0.26 22.84 27.65
CA GLU A 236 0.85 23.71 28.67
C GLU A 236 -0.01 24.91 29.09
N LEU A 237 -1.27 25.03 28.64
CA LEU A 237 -2.10 26.17 29.04
C LEU A 237 -2.68 26.05 30.46
N LEU A 238 -2.73 24.85 31.06
CA LEU A 238 -3.37 24.64 32.37
C LEU A 238 -2.64 23.69 33.33
N LYS A 239 -1.41 23.23 33.05
CA LYS A 239 -0.65 22.40 34.01
C LYS A 239 -0.36 23.11 35.35
N ASN A 240 -0.39 24.45 35.36
CA ASN A 240 0.07 25.25 36.50
C ASN A 240 -0.98 26.14 37.18
N LYS A 241 -2.29 26.02 36.89
CA LYS A 241 -3.29 26.93 37.51
C LYS A 241 -4.40 26.30 38.35
N ILE A 242 -4.59 24.97 38.32
CA ILE A 242 -5.59 24.32 39.19
C ILE A 242 -5.00 23.04 39.77
N GLY A 243 -3.98 23.19 40.62
CA GLY A 243 -3.54 22.15 41.53
C GLY A 243 -4.42 22.14 42.78
N VAL A 244 -5.65 21.61 42.66
CA VAL A 244 -6.48 21.30 43.83
C VAL A 244 -6.25 19.83 44.17
N ARG A 245 -5.44 19.58 45.22
CA ARG A 245 -5.16 18.27 45.85
C ARG A 245 -5.04 17.06 44.89
N GLY A 246 -3.80 16.70 44.54
CA GLY A 246 -3.45 15.35 44.07
C GLY A 246 -3.65 15.06 42.58
N ASN A 247 -4.59 15.73 41.92
CA ASN A 247 -4.92 15.43 40.52
C ASN A 247 -4.22 16.37 39.53
N ARG A 248 -3.67 15.81 38.43
CA ARG A 248 -3.07 16.60 37.33
C ARG A 248 -3.99 16.59 36.13
N HIS A 249 -4.56 17.75 35.82
CA HIS A 249 -5.42 17.96 34.67
C HIS A 249 -4.61 18.38 33.44
N GLN A 250 -4.97 17.86 32.27
CA GLN A 250 -4.35 18.22 31.00
C GLN A 250 -5.43 18.36 29.93
N VAL A 251 -5.25 19.36 29.05
CA VAL A 251 -6.04 19.52 27.83
C VAL A 251 -5.07 19.44 26.67
N ALA A 252 -5.38 18.63 25.67
CA ALA A 252 -4.65 18.53 24.43
C ALA A 252 -5.62 18.80 23.27
N ILE A 253 -5.21 19.68 22.37
CA ILE A 253 -5.92 19.95 21.11
C ILE A 253 -5.09 19.32 20.01
N ASN A 254 -5.74 18.70 19.03
CA ASN A 254 -5.10 18.16 17.84
C ASN A 254 -5.85 18.72 16.63
N LEU A 255 -5.10 19.23 15.65
CA LEU A 255 -5.63 19.55 14.34
C LEU A 255 -4.85 18.74 13.31
N ARG A 256 -5.51 18.36 12.22
CA ARG A 256 -4.91 17.53 11.20
C ARG A 256 -5.48 17.89 9.84
N ALA A 257 -4.62 18.37 8.94
CA ALA A 257 -4.99 18.59 7.55
C ALA A 257 -4.47 17.45 6.66
N ASN A 258 -5.31 16.84 5.85
CA ASN A 258 -4.86 15.91 4.81
C ASN A 258 -5.07 16.59 3.46
N ILE A 259 -4.03 16.65 2.62
CA ILE A 259 -4.11 17.26 1.29
C ILE A 259 -3.65 16.24 0.26
N VAL A 260 -4.59 15.68 -0.47
CA VAL A 260 -4.32 14.66 -1.48
C VAL A 260 -4.41 15.32 -2.84
N GLY A 261 -3.31 15.24 -3.60
CA GLY A 261 -3.23 15.78 -4.96
C GLY A 261 -4.12 15.00 -5.94
N PRO A 262 -4.38 15.55 -7.14
CA PRO A 262 -5.15 14.85 -8.14
C PRO A 262 -4.38 13.62 -8.64
N ARG A 263 -5.09 12.57 -9.04
CA ARG A 263 -4.48 11.38 -9.63
C ARG A 263 -4.71 11.35 -11.14
N THR A 264 -3.64 11.34 -11.93
CA THR A 264 -3.68 11.36 -13.40
C THR A 264 -3.41 10.01 -14.05
N GLY A 265 -3.03 8.97 -13.28
CA GLY A 265 -2.50 7.73 -13.84
C GLY A 265 -3.44 7.01 -14.83
N PHE A 266 -4.75 7.17 -14.68
CA PHE A 266 -5.73 6.65 -15.64
C PHE A 266 -5.77 7.47 -16.94
N ARG A 267 -5.74 8.80 -16.85
CA ARG A 267 -5.66 9.68 -18.04
C ARG A 267 -4.38 9.44 -18.82
N ASP A 268 -3.24 9.37 -18.13
CA ASP A 268 -1.95 9.09 -18.77
C ASP A 268 -1.95 7.71 -19.47
N MET A 269 -2.80 6.77 -19.02
CA MET A 269 -3.03 5.50 -19.71
C MET A 269 -3.94 5.68 -20.94
N LEU A 270 -5.03 6.43 -20.84
CA LEU A 270 -5.94 6.71 -21.96
C LEU A 270 -5.28 7.52 -23.09
N ASP A 271 -4.34 8.41 -22.76
CA ASP A 271 -3.61 9.22 -23.75
C ASP A 271 -2.61 8.37 -24.57
N ASN A 272 -2.33 7.12 -24.14
CA ASN A 272 -1.48 6.15 -24.86
C ASN A 272 -2.30 5.03 -25.54
N ILE A 273 -3.62 5.18 -25.65
CA ILE A 273 -4.47 4.27 -26.41
C ILE A 273 -4.79 4.97 -27.74
N ASP A 274 -4.29 4.41 -28.84
CA ASP A 274 -4.54 4.92 -30.20
C ASP A 274 -5.98 4.62 -30.68
N ASP A 275 -6.63 3.63 -30.06
CA ASP A 275 -8.02 3.26 -30.35
C ASP A 275 -9.01 4.25 -29.73
N GLN A 276 -9.99 4.70 -30.51
CA GLN A 276 -11.04 5.62 -30.03
C GLN A 276 -12.12 4.92 -29.17
N THR A 277 -12.08 3.59 -29.08
CA THR A 277 -13.07 2.78 -28.37
C THR A 277 -12.38 1.63 -27.63
N ILE A 278 -12.74 1.44 -26.36
CA ILE A 278 -12.28 0.30 -25.56
C ILE A 278 -13.48 -0.45 -24.99
N LYS A 279 -13.40 -1.77 -24.97
CA LYS A 279 -14.43 -2.59 -24.32
C LYS A 279 -14.26 -2.57 -22.81
N ILE A 280 -15.25 -2.03 -22.09
CA ILE A 280 -15.34 -2.06 -20.63
C ILE A 280 -16.60 -2.83 -20.24
N GLY A 281 -16.44 -3.91 -19.46
CA GLY A 281 -17.60 -4.72 -19.06
C GLY A 281 -18.35 -5.40 -20.22
N GLY A 282 -17.77 -5.43 -21.42
CA GLY A 282 -18.41 -5.93 -22.64
C GLY A 282 -19.06 -4.84 -23.50
N GLU A 283 -19.11 -3.59 -23.03
CA GLU A 283 -19.64 -2.46 -23.78
C GLU A 283 -18.51 -1.66 -24.44
N ASP A 284 -18.74 -1.20 -25.67
CA ASP A 284 -17.83 -0.30 -26.37
C ASP A 284 -17.93 1.10 -25.76
N VAL A 285 -16.87 1.53 -25.08
CA VAL A 285 -16.80 2.85 -24.46
C VAL A 285 -15.83 3.72 -25.24
N ASN A 286 -16.30 4.91 -25.64
CA ASN A 286 -15.48 5.89 -26.33
C ASN A 286 -14.39 6.43 -25.39
N VAL A 287 -13.12 6.36 -25.82
CA VAL A 287 -11.96 6.81 -25.06
C VAL A 287 -11.99 8.32 -24.80
N ASP A 288 -12.53 9.11 -25.73
CA ASP A 288 -12.66 10.55 -25.57
C ASP A 288 -13.73 10.93 -24.53
N ALA A 289 -14.78 10.11 -24.38
CA ALA A 289 -15.76 10.27 -23.29
C ALA A 289 -15.12 9.95 -21.92
N LEU A 290 -14.21 8.97 -21.86
CA LEU A 290 -13.47 8.65 -20.64
C LEU A 290 -12.38 9.68 -20.31
N ARG A 291 -11.81 10.36 -21.31
CA ARG A 291 -10.86 11.47 -21.14
C ARG A 291 -11.53 12.72 -20.55
N SER A 292 -12.80 12.94 -20.91
CA SER A 292 -13.61 14.06 -20.42
C SER A 292 -14.29 13.79 -19.08
N ASP A 293 -14.56 12.51 -18.75
CA ASP A 293 -15.24 12.13 -17.51
C ASP A 293 -14.39 12.26 -16.23
N GLU A 294 -15.08 12.60 -15.13
CA GLU A 294 -14.55 12.58 -13.76
C GLU A 294 -13.97 11.22 -13.36
N ILE A 295 -14.36 10.14 -14.04
CA ILE A 295 -13.89 8.77 -13.83
C ILE A 295 -12.37 8.67 -13.99
N ALA A 296 -11.77 9.49 -14.88
CA ALA A 296 -10.33 9.53 -15.08
C ALA A 296 -9.55 10.37 -14.06
N ARG A 297 -10.25 11.16 -13.24
CA ARG A 297 -9.64 12.10 -12.29
C ARG A 297 -10.22 11.88 -10.90
N ALA A 298 -9.54 11.08 -10.09
CA ALA A 298 -9.70 11.25 -8.64
C ALA A 298 -9.23 12.66 -8.30
N ARG A 299 -10.19 13.56 -8.04
CA ARG A 299 -9.94 14.98 -7.80
C ARG A 299 -9.05 15.14 -6.56
N ALA A 300 -8.25 16.20 -6.57
CA ALA A 300 -7.56 16.61 -5.36
C ALA A 300 -8.58 16.90 -4.27
N TYR A 301 -8.27 16.56 -3.03
CA TYR A 301 -9.13 16.87 -1.90
C TYR A 301 -8.31 17.29 -0.69
N ALA A 302 -8.95 18.09 0.16
CA ALA A 302 -8.43 18.41 1.48
C ALA A 302 -9.44 17.97 2.54
N THR A 303 -8.97 17.47 3.67
CA THR A 303 -9.80 17.25 4.86
C THR A 303 -9.15 17.91 6.05
N LEU A 304 -9.97 18.50 6.93
CA LEU A 304 -9.53 19.02 8.22
C LEU A 304 -10.20 18.17 9.30
N ASN A 305 -9.41 17.56 10.14
CA ASN A 305 -9.87 16.81 11.31
C ASN A 305 -9.34 17.49 12.56
N GLY A 306 -10.07 17.37 13.66
CA GLY A 306 -9.65 17.90 14.94
C GLY A 306 -10.07 17.00 16.09
N ALA A 307 -9.33 17.06 17.19
CA ALA A 307 -9.71 16.41 18.43
C ALA A 307 -9.36 17.30 19.62
N ILE A 308 -10.19 17.25 20.66
CA ILE A 308 -9.91 17.83 21.97
C ILE A 308 -9.93 16.68 22.96
N THR A 309 -8.85 16.52 23.71
CA THR A 309 -8.71 15.50 24.74
C THR A 309 -8.51 16.19 26.08
N TYR A 310 -9.36 15.87 27.04
CA TYR A 310 -9.17 16.21 28.45
C TYR A 310 -8.73 14.96 29.18
N SER A 311 -7.68 15.05 29.98
CA SER A 311 -7.25 13.97 30.87
C SER A 311 -7.01 14.47 32.28
N VAL A 312 -7.22 13.58 33.24
CA VAL A 312 -6.93 13.79 34.65
C VAL A 312 -6.22 12.56 35.20
N ASP A 313 -5.03 12.78 35.72
CA ASP A 313 -4.34 11.82 36.57
C ASP A 313 -4.99 11.88 37.96
N THR A 314 -5.53 10.74 38.39
CA THR A 314 -6.27 10.59 39.65
C THR A 314 -5.43 10.03 40.80
N GLY A 315 -4.15 9.70 40.52
CA GLY A 315 -3.28 8.95 41.43
C GLY A 315 -3.47 7.43 41.40
N TYR A 316 -4.56 6.93 40.83
CA TYR A 316 -4.84 5.49 40.61
C TYR A 316 -4.85 5.09 39.13
N GLY A 317 -4.55 6.03 38.25
CA GLY A 317 -4.70 5.90 36.81
C GLY A 317 -5.10 7.23 36.16
N VAL A 318 -5.08 7.24 34.83
CA VAL A 318 -5.41 8.40 34.01
C VAL A 318 -6.79 8.21 33.38
N PHE A 319 -7.75 9.04 33.80
CA PHE A 319 -9.03 9.16 33.11
C PHE A 319 -8.90 10.16 31.96
N TRP A 320 -9.51 9.87 30.82
CA TRP A 320 -9.53 10.79 29.69
C TRP A 320 -10.83 10.75 28.90
N VAL A 321 -11.20 11.91 28.36
CA VAL A 321 -12.34 12.12 27.45
C VAL A 321 -11.81 12.80 26.20
N GLN A 322 -12.16 12.26 25.03
CA GLN A 322 -11.78 12.82 23.74
C GLN A 322 -13.02 13.07 22.89
N LEU A 323 -13.14 14.28 22.35
CA LEU A 323 -14.12 14.65 21.33
C LEU A 323 -13.37 14.86 20.02
N SER A 324 -13.78 14.16 18.97
CA SER A 324 -13.15 14.25 17.64
C SER A 324 -14.16 14.67 16.59
N GLY A 325 -13.75 15.58 15.72
CA GLY A 325 -14.47 15.94 14.50
C GLY A 325 -13.64 15.59 13.27
N LEU A 326 -14.27 14.95 12.30
CA LEU A 326 -13.67 14.53 11.04
C LEU A 326 -14.31 15.32 9.90
N ASN A 327 -13.49 15.67 8.91
CA ASN A 327 -13.91 16.44 7.74
C ASN A 327 -14.72 17.69 8.14
N LEU A 328 -14.15 18.49 9.03
CA LEU A 328 -14.75 19.68 9.64
C LEU A 328 -15.16 20.74 8.61
N LEU A 329 -14.58 20.70 7.41
CA LEU A 329 -14.93 21.59 6.29
C LEU A 329 -16.06 21.02 5.42
N ASN A 330 -16.57 19.83 5.76
CA ASN A 330 -17.61 19.10 5.05
C ASN A 330 -17.34 18.96 3.55
N PHE A 331 -16.07 18.78 3.16
CA PHE A 331 -15.73 18.60 1.76
C PHE A 331 -16.19 17.23 1.29
N GLN A 332 -16.91 17.18 0.17
CA GLN A 332 -17.21 15.92 -0.49
C GLN A 332 -15.94 15.45 -1.22
N TYR A 333 -15.50 14.24 -0.90
CA TYR A 333 -14.35 13.62 -1.55
C TYR A 333 -14.59 12.12 -1.71
N SER A 334 -13.81 11.48 -2.58
CA SER A 334 -13.81 10.04 -2.76
C SER A 334 -12.38 9.55 -2.63
N ASP A 335 -12.20 8.49 -1.85
CA ASP A 335 -10.90 7.85 -1.80
C ASP A 335 -10.72 6.99 -3.06
N PRO A 336 -9.50 6.92 -3.60
CA PRO A 336 -9.23 6.16 -4.79
C PRO A 336 -9.34 4.67 -4.46
N ILE A 337 -10.36 4.03 -5.02
CA ILE A 337 -10.53 2.58 -4.94
C ILE A 337 -9.47 1.93 -5.85
N VAL A 338 -8.68 1.01 -5.30
CA VAL A 338 -7.90 0.07 -6.11
C VAL A 338 -8.92 -0.86 -6.78
N ARG A 339 -9.19 -0.65 -8.07
CA ARG A 339 -10.18 -1.46 -8.81
C ARG A 339 -9.52 -2.50 -9.67
N ASP A 340 -10.16 -3.66 -9.72
CA ASP A 340 -9.90 -4.67 -10.73
C ASP A 340 -10.39 -4.16 -12.10
N THR A 341 -9.70 -4.55 -13.17
CA THR A 341 -9.82 -3.99 -14.53
C THR A 341 -11.16 -4.24 -15.22
N THR A 342 -12.08 -4.95 -14.54
CA THR A 342 -13.32 -5.49 -15.13
C THR A 342 -14.60 -4.78 -14.70
N SER A 343 -14.57 -3.89 -13.69
CA SER A 343 -15.75 -3.14 -13.25
C SER A 343 -15.40 -1.71 -12.81
N TYR A 344 -15.83 -0.71 -13.60
CA TYR A 344 -15.68 0.70 -13.29
C TYR A 344 -16.96 1.24 -12.60
N ALA A 345 -17.25 0.80 -11.36
CA ALA A 345 -18.28 1.47 -10.55
C ALA A 345 -17.80 2.88 -10.17
N PRO A 346 -18.63 3.92 -9.95
CA PRO A 346 -18.15 5.24 -9.49
C PRO A 346 -17.36 5.18 -8.18
N ALA A 347 -16.46 6.14 -7.94
CA ALA A 347 -15.74 6.20 -6.66
C ALA A 347 -16.74 6.53 -5.55
N LEU A 348 -16.84 5.68 -4.54
CA LEU A 348 -17.81 5.90 -3.48
C LEU A 348 -17.42 7.16 -2.69
N PRO A 349 -18.35 8.11 -2.51
CA PRO A 349 -18.08 9.27 -1.69
C PRO A 349 -17.74 8.82 -0.27
N GLN A 350 -16.72 9.45 0.31
CA GLN A 350 -16.37 9.26 1.71
C GLN A 350 -17.36 10.05 2.59
N PRO A 351 -17.48 9.67 3.88
CA PRO A 351 -18.31 10.42 4.82
C PRO A 351 -17.99 11.92 4.82
N GLY A 352 -19.05 12.74 4.87
CA GLY A 352 -18.95 14.18 5.06
C GLY A 352 -18.48 14.54 6.48
N ILE A 353 -18.96 15.66 7.02
CA ILE A 353 -18.70 16.02 8.41
C ILE A 353 -19.24 14.93 9.35
N SER A 354 -18.38 14.47 10.25
CA SER A 354 -18.76 13.47 11.27
C SER A 354 -17.98 13.71 12.54
N GLY A 355 -18.41 13.10 13.65
CA GLY A 355 -17.72 13.21 14.92
C GLY A 355 -17.98 12.00 15.79
N PHE A 356 -17.11 11.82 16.79
CA PHE A 356 -17.28 10.77 17.79
C PHE A 356 -16.64 11.20 19.12
N GLY A 357 -17.19 10.65 20.20
CA GLY A 357 -16.63 10.77 21.54
C GLY A 357 -15.97 9.45 21.96
N ARG A 358 -14.89 9.54 22.73
CA ARG A 358 -14.26 8.41 23.41
C ARG A 358 -14.03 8.77 24.87
N ILE A 359 -14.21 7.79 25.73
CA ILE A 359 -13.83 7.85 27.14
C ILE A 359 -12.93 6.67 27.43
N GLY A 360 -11.92 6.87 28.27
CA GLY A 360 -11.01 5.81 28.65
C GLY A 360 -10.43 6.03 30.03
N PHE A 361 -9.96 4.92 30.61
CA PHE A 361 -9.24 4.91 31.86
C PHE A 361 -8.04 3.96 31.70
N GLU A 362 -6.86 4.43 32.07
CA GLU A 362 -5.62 3.65 32.05
C GLU A 362 -5.13 3.52 33.50
N PHE A 363 -4.95 2.30 33.98
CA PHE A 363 -4.53 1.99 35.36
C PHE A 363 -3.02 2.13 35.55
#